data_AF-A0A8T4VVA1-F1
#
_entry.id   AF-A0A8T4VVA1-F1
#
_cell.length_a   1.000
_cell.length_b   1.000
_cell.length_c   1.000
_cell.angle_alpha   90.00
_cell.angle_beta   90.00
_cell.angle_gamma   90.00
#
_symmetry.space_group_name_H-M   'P 1'
#
loop_
_entity.id
_entity.type
_entity.pdbx_description
1 polymer ?
#
loop_
_entity_poly.entity_id
_entity_poly.type
_entity_poly.pdbx_seq_one_letter_code
_entity_poly.pdbx_strand_id
1 'polypeptide(L)' 'KGDVMVPWKKNGMQVERFYHLYGRGELRRDIRRAGLHVSRMWSVTKASKRHPDNHFAVVTKTPEAAARE' A
#
# COMPACT_ATOMS: atom_id res chain seq x y z
N LYS A 1 4.04 1.93 -13.56
CA LYS A 1 4.40 2.74 -12.37
C LYS A 1 3.28 3.74 -12.15
N GLY A 2 2.74 3.81 -10.94
CA GLY A 2 1.46 4.46 -10.63
C GLY A 2 1.59 5.67 -9.71
N ASP A 3 2.72 6.34 -9.67
CA ASP A 3 2.89 7.52 -8.80
C ASP A 3 2.08 8.70 -9.34
N VAL A 4 1.46 9.48 -8.44
CA VAL A 4 0.66 10.64 -8.82
C VAL A 4 0.79 11.77 -7.80
N MET A 5 0.79 13.01 -8.32
CA MET A 5 0.58 14.22 -7.52
C MET A 5 -0.91 14.56 -7.55
N VAL A 6 -1.56 14.55 -6.38
CA VAL A 6 -2.97 14.90 -6.25
C VAL A 6 -3.08 16.31 -5.69
N PRO A 7 -3.73 17.25 -6.39
CA PRO A 7 -4.02 18.56 -5.86
C PRO A 7 -4.84 18.44 -4.58
N TRP A 8 -4.42 19.15 -3.53
CA TRP A 8 -5.08 19.16 -2.24
C TRP A 8 -5.14 20.57 -1.69
N LYS A 9 -6.33 20.98 -1.21
CA LYS A 9 -6.49 22.28 -0.55
C LYS A 9 -6.36 22.10 0.96
N LYS A 10 -5.34 22.70 1.57
CA LYS A 10 -5.17 22.73 3.04
C LYS A 10 -5.04 24.17 3.50
N ASN A 11 -5.94 24.60 4.40
CA ASN A 11 -5.92 25.95 4.99
C ASN A 11 -5.83 27.08 3.94
N GLY A 12 -6.58 26.98 2.85
CA GLY A 12 -6.56 27.99 1.77
C GLY A 12 -5.38 27.90 0.80
N MET A 13 -4.36 27.09 1.09
CA MET A 13 -3.23 26.86 0.20
C MET A 13 -3.50 25.68 -0.74
N GLN A 14 -3.08 25.83 -2.01
CA GLN A 14 -3.02 24.74 -2.97
C GLN A 14 -1.67 24.03 -2.79
N VAL A 15 -1.74 22.78 -2.33
CA VAL A 15 -0.56 21.93 -2.16
C VAL A 15 -0.75 20.64 -2.93
N GLU A 16 0.33 20.05 -3.41
CA GLU A 16 0.27 18.75 -4.06
C GLU A 16 0.63 17.64 -3.07
N ARG A 17 -0.14 16.56 -3.07
CA ARG A 17 0.17 15.36 -2.29
C ARG A 17 0.71 14.29 -3.20
N PHE A 18 1.88 13.77 -2.84
CA PHE A 18 2.43 12.59 -3.49
C PHE A 18 1.72 11.33 -2.98
N TYR A 19 1.25 10.49 -3.91
CA TYR A 19 0.74 9.15 -3.64
C TYR A 19 1.46 8.13 -4.50
N HIS A 20 1.94 7.05 -3.87
CA HIS A 20 2.41 5.85 -4.56
C HIS A 20 1.25 4.87 -4.69
N LEU A 21 0.73 4.70 -5.90
CA LEU A 21 -0.35 3.75 -6.15
C LEU A 21 0.25 2.35 -6.30
N TYR A 22 0.28 1.64 -5.17
CA TYR A 22 0.75 0.27 -5.10
C TYR A 22 0.02 -0.65 -6.06
N GLY A 23 0.77 -1.51 -6.76
CA GLY A 23 0.20 -2.74 -7.29
C GLY A 23 0.13 -3.83 -6.20
N ARG A 24 -0.86 -4.71 -6.25
CA ARG A 24 -0.97 -5.84 -5.30
C ARG A 24 0.32 -6.67 -5.20
N GLY A 25 0.95 -6.94 -6.34
CA GLY A 25 2.19 -7.72 -6.41
C GLY A 25 3.40 -6.99 -5.83
N GLU A 26 3.44 -5.66 -5.96
CA GLU A 26 4.46 -4.79 -5.36
C GLU A 26 4.35 -4.79 -3.85
N LEU A 27 3.15 -4.53 -3.33
CA LEU A 27 2.86 -4.59 -1.89
C LEU A 27 3.27 -5.95 -1.29
N ARG A 28 2.96 -7.06 -1.98
CA ARG A 28 3.35 -8.41 -1.52
C ARG A 28 4.87 -8.59 -1.45
N ARG A 29 5.61 -8.04 -2.42
CA ARG A 29 7.08 -8.14 -2.42
C ARG A 29 7.70 -7.35 -1.28
N ASP A 30 7.20 -6.14 -1.03
CA ASP A 30 7.75 -5.30 0.03
C ASP A 30 7.46 -5.85 1.42
N ILE A 31 6.26 -6.41 1.65
CA ILE A 31 5.95 -7.14 2.90
C ILE A 31 6.94 -8.28 3.13
N ARG A 32 7.24 -9.08 2.10
CA ARG A 32 8.20 -10.19 2.21
C ARG A 32 9.62 -9.71 2.45
N ARG A 33 10.04 -8.64 1.77
CA ARG A 33 11.37 -8.03 1.97
C ARG A 33 11.54 -7.48 3.39
N ALA A 34 10.45 -7.01 3.99
CA ALA A 34 10.41 -6.61 5.39
C ALA A 34 10.45 -7.80 6.38
N GLY A 35 10.52 -9.05 5.91
CA GLY A 35 10.58 -10.24 6.76
C GLY A 35 9.22 -10.65 7.36
N LEU A 36 8.12 -10.16 6.80
CA LEU A 36 6.78 -10.47 7.30
C LEU A 36 6.12 -11.57 6.47
N HIS A 37 5.26 -12.36 7.12
CA HIS A 37 4.45 -13.37 6.46
C HIS A 37 3.06 -12.82 6.13
N VAL A 38 2.60 -13.01 4.89
CA VAL A 38 1.25 -12.59 4.45
C VAL A 38 0.27 -13.72 4.74
N SER A 39 -0.59 -13.54 5.74
CA SER A 39 -1.64 -14.52 6.06
C SER A 39 -2.85 -14.37 5.13
N ARG A 40 -3.22 -13.13 4.78
CA ARG A 40 -4.33 -12.84 3.87
C ARG A 40 -4.04 -11.58 3.07
N MET A 41 -4.44 -11.58 1.80
CA MET A 41 -4.36 -10.38 0.96
C MET A 41 -5.53 -10.32 -0.01
N TRP A 42 -6.18 -9.17 -0.10
CA TRP A 42 -7.31 -8.95 -0.99
C TRP A 42 -7.26 -7.54 -1.58
N SER A 43 -8.17 -7.26 -2.51
CA SER A 43 -8.26 -5.97 -3.17
C SER A 43 -9.71 -5.52 -3.19
N VAL A 44 -9.92 -4.21 -3.10
CA VAL A 44 -11.26 -3.61 -3.10
C VAL A 44 -11.31 -2.55 -4.18
N THR A 45 -12.35 -2.62 -4.99
CA THR A 45 -12.73 -1.59 -5.95
C THR A 45 -13.90 -0.81 -5.37
N LYS A 46 -13.76 0.51 -5.27
CA LYS A 46 -14.79 1.45 -4.84
C LYS A 46 -15.34 2.28 -5.99
N ALA A 47 -14.48 2.76 -6.88
CA ALA A 47 -14.84 3.71 -7.93
C ALA A 47 -14.22 3.41 -9.29
N SER A 48 -13.05 2.76 -9.34
CA SER A 48 -12.40 2.43 -10.60
C SER A 48 -13.21 1.43 -11.43
N LYS A 49 -13.19 1.63 -12.75
CA LYS A 49 -13.86 0.76 -13.73
C LYS A 49 -12.96 -0.37 -14.26
N ARG A 50 -11.65 -0.32 -13.98
CA ARG A 50 -10.65 -1.18 -14.66
C ARG A 50 -9.71 -1.92 -13.72
N HIS A 51 -9.29 -1.27 -12.64
CA HIS A 51 -8.31 -1.81 -11.69
C HIS A 51 -8.80 -1.67 -10.25
N PRO A 52 -8.45 -2.56 -9.32
CA PRO A 52 -8.79 -2.37 -7.91
C PRO A 52 -8.18 -1.08 -7.36
N ASP A 53 -8.95 -0.35 -6.56
CA ASP A 53 -8.54 0.95 -6.00
C ASP A 53 -7.59 0.80 -4.80
N ASN A 54 -7.78 -0.27 -4.02
CA ASN A 54 -7.04 -0.49 -2.78
C ASN A 54 -6.61 -1.95 -2.65
N HIS A 55 -5.45 -2.14 -2.05
CA HIS A 55 -4.92 -3.46 -1.70
C HIS A 55 -4.67 -3.54 -0.20
N PHE A 56 -5.13 -4.62 0.42
CA PHE A 56 -5.01 -4.84 1.86
C PHE A 56 -4.31 -6.16 2.13
N ALA A 57 -3.55 -6.21 3.23
CA ALA A 57 -2.93 -7.42 3.71
C ALA A 57 -3.05 -7.52 5.23
N VAL A 58 -3.31 -8.73 5.73
CA VAL A 58 -3.05 -9.10 7.13
C VAL A 58 -1.72 -9.83 7.13
N VAL A 59 -0.84 -9.43 8.03
CA VAL A 59 0.54 -9.92 8.11
C VAL A 59 0.87 -10.29 9.55
N THR A 60 1.82 -11.21 9.70
CA THR A 60 2.38 -11.58 10.99
C THR A 60 3.90 -11.40 10.95
N LYS A 61 4.47 -11.00 12.10
CA LYS A 61 5.92 -11.13 12.31
C LYS A 61 6.26 -12.62 12.35
N THR A 62 7.24 -13.05 11.58
CA THR A 62 7.83 -14.37 11.79
C THR A 62 8.62 -14.35 13.11
N PRO A 63 8.80 -15.50 13.78
CA PRO A 63 9.64 -15.58 14.99
C PRO A 63 11.04 -14.99 14.78
N GLU A 64 11.61 -15.18 13.58
CA GLU A 64 12.91 -14.65 13.15
C GLU A 64 12.95 -13.12 13.06
N ALA A 65 11.82 -12.47 12.76
CA ALA A 65 11.69 -11.02 12.71
C ALA A 65 11.50 -10.40 14.10
N ALA A 66 10.86 -11.12 15.03
CA ALA A 66 10.69 -10.67 16.42
C ALA A 66 12.00 -10.68 17.22
N ALA A 67 12.96 -11.55 16.85
CA ALA A 67 14.27 -11.65 17.50
C ALA A 67 15.27 -10.54 17.08
N ARG A 68 14.87 -9.60 16.21
CA ARG A 68 15.73 -8.52 15.68
C ARG A 68 15.41 -7.14 16.29
N GLU A 69 14.49 -7.08 17.25
CA GLU A 69 14.12 -5.89 18.03
C GLU A 69 14.71 -5.98 19.44
#